data_AF-A0A517PC76-F1
#
_entry.id   AF-A0A517PC76-F1
#
_cell.length_a   1.000
_cell.length_b   1.000
_cell.length_c   1.000
_cell.angle_alpha   90.00
_cell.angle_beta   90.00
_cell.angle_gamma   90.00
#
_symmetry.space_group_name_H-M   'P 1'
#
loop_
_entity.id
_entity.type
_entity.pdbx_description
1 polymer ?
#
loop_
_entity_poly.entity_id
_entity_poly.type
_entity_poly.pdbx_seq_one_letter_code
_entity_poly.pdbx_strand_id
1 'polypeptide(L)'
;MSEPTIPLGAPEPFRRHPATLWPEVLLEQCEVTTGRASGPGGQHRNKVETKVVVTHRPTGAIGEGSESRSQKRNHAAAVQRLRVNLALSLRGDGLADPRVRELIEARAANGLKVSDQHVDWPAVLAATLDECALERWDVKAAAQRLGVSPSRVVRVLKTEPRAHTLLNQERAERGLRPLR
;
A
#
# COMPACT_ATOMS: atom_id res chain seq x y z
N MET A 1 -33.73 7.44 0.99
CA MET A 1 -32.35 6.95 0.71
C MET A 1 -31.50 7.44 1.85
N SER A 2 -31.38 6.64 2.90
CA SER A 2 -30.68 7.04 4.12
C SER A 2 -29.19 6.82 3.90
N GLU A 3 -28.39 7.88 4.00
CA GLU A 3 -26.93 7.78 4.04
C GLU A 3 -26.53 6.86 5.20
N PRO A 4 -25.57 5.93 4.99
CA PRO A 4 -25.09 5.10 6.09
C PRO A 4 -24.38 6.00 7.11
N THR A 5 -24.93 6.07 8.32
CA THR A 5 -24.29 6.71 9.48
C THR A 5 -23.00 5.94 9.81
N ILE A 6 -21.86 6.54 9.45
CA ILE A 6 -20.53 6.06 9.87
C ILE A 6 -20.35 6.41 11.35
N PRO A 7 -19.93 5.47 12.22
CA PRO A 7 -19.74 5.73 13.64
C PRO A 7 -18.67 6.80 13.88
N LEU A 8 -19.01 7.75 14.75
CA LEU A 8 -18.17 8.84 15.23
C LEU A 8 -16.92 8.25 15.91
N GLY A 9 -15.79 8.22 15.20
CA GLY A 9 -14.54 7.62 15.66
C GLY A 9 -13.72 6.92 14.58
N ALA A 10 -14.29 6.64 13.40
CA ALA A 10 -13.49 6.33 12.23
C ALA A 10 -12.77 7.61 11.76
N PRO A 11 -11.46 7.59 11.44
CA PRO A 11 -10.88 8.68 10.67
C PRO A 11 -11.75 8.85 9.42
N GLU A 12 -12.16 10.09 9.11
CA GLU A 12 -12.89 10.48 7.91
C GLU A 12 -12.54 9.54 6.74
N PRO A 13 -13.51 9.06 5.92
CA PRO A 13 -13.15 8.24 4.78
C PRO A 13 -12.12 9.02 4.00
N PHE A 14 -10.90 8.46 3.91
CA PHE A 14 -9.80 9.10 3.23
C PHE A 14 -10.24 9.28 1.78
N ARG A 15 -10.76 10.47 1.42
CA ARG A 15 -11.12 10.81 0.03
C ARG A 15 -9.94 10.56 -0.91
N ARG A 16 -8.72 10.57 -0.37
CA ARG A 16 -7.48 10.14 -1.02
C ARG A 16 -6.75 9.12 -0.16
N HIS A 17 -6.49 7.95 -0.72
CA HIS A 17 -5.81 6.86 -0.02
C HIS A 17 -4.39 7.29 0.45
N PRO A 18 -4.01 7.19 1.74
CA PRO A 18 -2.71 7.67 2.24
C PRO A 18 -1.48 7.09 1.53
N ALA A 19 -1.51 5.81 1.13
CA ALA A 19 -0.45 5.19 0.34
C ALA A 19 -0.20 5.84 -1.04
N THR A 20 -1.19 6.54 -1.59
CA THR A 20 -1.10 7.25 -2.86
C THR A 20 -0.60 8.68 -2.69
N LEU A 21 -0.31 9.15 -1.48
CA LEU A 21 0.35 10.44 -1.26
C LEU A 21 1.84 10.37 -1.62
N TRP A 22 2.44 11.54 -1.83
CA TRP A 22 3.89 11.67 -1.95
C TRP A 22 4.51 11.33 -0.58
N PRO A 23 5.68 10.67 -0.53
CA PRO A 23 6.31 10.32 0.73
C PRO A 23 6.45 11.49 1.70
N GLU A 24 6.78 12.67 1.19
CA GLU A 24 6.98 13.90 1.97
C GLU A 24 5.67 14.34 2.63
N VAL A 25 4.57 14.34 1.88
CA VAL A 25 3.24 14.70 2.38
C VAL A 25 2.71 13.66 3.36
N LEU A 26 2.93 12.37 3.09
CA LEU A 26 2.54 11.31 4.02
C LEU A 26 3.29 11.43 5.35
N LEU A 27 4.56 11.81 5.32
CA LEU A 27 5.40 11.94 6.50
C LEU A 27 4.94 13.05 7.45
N GLU A 28 4.26 14.09 6.95
CA GLU A 28 3.63 15.11 7.80
C GLU A 28 2.59 14.50 8.76
N GLN A 29 1.99 13.36 8.39
CA GLN A 29 1.01 12.61 9.17
C GLN A 29 1.63 11.49 10.01
N CYS A 30 2.95 11.32 9.95
CA CYS A 30 3.66 10.22 10.58
C CYS A 30 4.49 10.66 11.79
N GLU A 31 4.59 9.78 12.78
CA GLU A 31 5.60 9.85 13.83
C GLU A 31 6.78 8.97 13.43
N VAL A 32 8.00 9.51 13.50
CA VAL A 32 9.23 8.79 13.18
C VAL A 32 10.03 8.60 14.44
N THR A 33 10.29 7.34 14.80
CA THR A 33 11.15 6.98 15.93
C THR A 33 12.38 6.23 15.43
N THR A 34 13.51 6.45 16.11
CA THR A 34 14.78 5.79 15.83
C THR A 34 15.19 4.94 17.01
N GLY A 35 15.85 3.83 16.75
CA GLY A 35 16.29 2.94 17.82
C GLY A 35 17.42 2.02 17.40
N ARG A 36 17.79 1.12 18.31
CA ARG A 36 18.82 0.11 18.05
C ARG A 36 18.18 -1.08 17.34
N ALA A 37 18.85 -1.58 16.31
CA ALA A 37 18.43 -2.81 15.66
C ALA A 37 18.70 -3.99 16.61
N SER A 38 17.66 -4.58 17.20
CA SER A 38 17.78 -5.82 17.98
C SER A 38 17.73 -7.02 17.05
N GLY A 39 18.82 -7.76 16.92
CA GLY A 39 18.88 -9.01 16.16
C GLY A 39 20.20 -9.76 16.35
N PRO A 40 20.30 -11.04 15.96
CA PRO A 40 21.53 -11.84 16.05
C PRO A 40 22.56 -11.30 15.04
N GLY A 41 23.23 -10.21 15.40
CA GLY A 41 24.32 -9.61 14.66
C GLY A 41 25.43 -9.26 15.63
N GLY A 42 26.67 -9.58 15.27
CA GLY A 42 27.86 -9.36 16.10
C GLY A 42 28.01 -7.91 16.59
N GLN A 43 28.92 -7.73 17.55
CA GLN A 43 29.12 -6.52 18.38
C GLN A 43 29.07 -5.16 17.63
N HIS A 44 29.36 -5.12 16.33
CA HIS A 44 29.33 -3.91 15.52
C HIS A 44 27.92 -3.45 15.08
N ARG A 45 26.95 -4.36 14.91
CA ARG A 45 25.56 -4.01 14.51
C ARG A 45 24.76 -3.39 15.66
N ASN A 46 25.11 -3.71 16.91
CA ASN A 46 24.36 -3.35 18.11
C ASN A 46 24.71 -1.96 18.69
N LYS A 47 25.71 -1.26 18.12
CA LYS A 47 26.22 0.00 18.69
C LYS A 47 25.62 1.26 18.06
N VAL A 48 25.01 1.17 16.88
CA VAL A 48 24.48 2.34 16.14
C VAL A 48 22.96 2.26 16.04
N GLU A 49 22.27 3.34 16.39
CA GLU A 49 20.81 3.50 16.31
C GLU A 49 20.35 3.66 14.86
N THR A 50 20.45 2.59 14.08
CA THR A 50 20.08 2.60 12.67
C THR A 50 18.64 2.16 12.42
N LYS A 51 17.95 1.56 13.39
CA LYS A 51 16.55 1.14 13.23
C LYS A 51 15.67 2.39 13.12
N VAL A 52 14.78 2.41 12.13
CA VAL A 52 13.79 3.46 11.94
C VAL A 52 12.40 2.83 11.94
N VAL A 53 11.48 3.42 12.69
CA VAL A 53 10.07 3.04 12.73
C VAL A 53 9.24 4.27 12.39
N VAL A 54 8.34 4.13 11.43
CA VAL A 54 7.44 5.19 10.98
C VAL A 54 6.01 4.73 11.25
N THR A 55 5.28 5.53 12.03
CA THR A 55 3.91 5.25 12.44
C THR A 55 2.98 6.29 11.85
N HIS A 56 2.01 5.88 11.05
CA HIS A 56 0.98 6.78 10.53
C HIS A 56 -0.05 7.05 11.62
N ARG A 57 -0.03 8.26 12.19
CA ARG A 57 -0.83 8.61 13.38
C ARG A 57 -2.33 8.37 13.19
N PRO A 58 -2.95 8.74 12.06
CA PRO A 58 -4.40 8.57 11.88
C PRO A 58 -4.87 7.11 11.85
N THR A 59 -4.02 6.17 11.42
CA THR A 59 -4.44 4.78 11.17
C THR A 59 -3.75 3.77 12.09
N GLY A 60 -2.71 4.18 12.82
CA GLY A 60 -1.87 3.28 13.60
C GLY A 60 -1.02 2.32 12.76
N ALA A 61 -0.97 2.48 11.43
CA ALA A 61 -0.16 1.63 10.57
C ALA A 61 1.33 1.91 10.81
N ILE A 62 2.15 0.86 10.82
CA ILE A 62 3.58 0.95 11.14
C ILE A 62 4.40 0.40 9.98
N GLY A 63 5.49 1.07 9.65
CA GLY A 63 6.55 0.56 8.79
C GLY A 63 7.90 0.63 9.50
N GLU A 64 8.68 -0.45 9.46
CA GLU A 64 9.98 -0.54 10.12
C GLU A 64 11.10 -0.78 9.10
N GLY A 65 12.30 -0.26 9.36
CA GLY A 65 13.51 -0.50 8.59
C GLY A 65 14.72 -0.69 9.50
N SER A 66 15.44 -1.80 9.34
CA SER A 66 16.62 -2.16 10.16
C SER A 66 17.66 -3.01 9.43
N GLU A 67 17.57 -3.10 8.10
CA GLU A 67 18.42 -3.97 7.28
C GLU A 67 19.80 -3.37 7.05
N SER A 68 19.88 -2.04 6.97
CA SER A 68 21.10 -1.34 6.60
C SER A 68 21.84 -0.78 7.82
N ARG A 69 23.15 -0.56 7.64
CA ARG A 69 23.96 0.27 8.54
C ARG A 69 23.69 1.77 8.42
N SER A 70 22.93 2.19 7.40
CA SER A 70 22.58 3.60 7.16
C SER A 70 21.15 3.86 7.61
N GLN A 71 20.99 4.75 8.58
CA GLN A 71 19.68 5.23 9.04
C GLN A 71 18.84 5.78 7.87
N LYS A 72 19.46 6.52 6.94
CA LYS A 72 18.77 7.06 5.74
C LYS A 72 18.16 5.96 4.87
N ARG A 73 18.90 4.88 4.62
CA ARG A 73 18.39 3.72 3.86
C ARG A 73 17.25 3.02 4.61
N ASN A 74 17.40 2.87 5.92
CA ASN A 74 16.36 2.28 6.76
C ASN A 74 15.10 3.16 6.84
N HIS A 75 15.25 4.49 6.85
CA HIS A 75 14.13 5.42 6.77
C HIS A 75 13.35 5.25 5.46
N ALA A 76 14.04 5.22 4.31
CA ALA A 76 13.40 4.98 3.02
C ALA A 76 12.66 3.62 2.98
N ALA A 77 13.27 2.57 3.52
CA ALA A 77 12.64 1.24 3.61
C ALA A 77 11.41 1.24 4.53
N ALA A 78 11.49 1.92 5.69
CA ALA A 78 10.39 2.05 6.64
C ALA A 78 9.19 2.78 6.01
N VAL A 79 9.44 3.89 5.30
CA VAL A 79 8.39 4.63 4.58
C VAL A 79 7.77 3.78 3.46
N GLN A 80 8.57 3.07 2.67
CA GLN A 80 8.05 2.18 1.62
C GLN A 80 7.13 1.11 2.21
N ARG A 81 7.55 0.46 3.30
CA ARG A 81 6.76 -0.57 4.00
C ARG A 81 5.49 -0.02 4.62
N LEU A 82 5.56 1.17 5.24
CA LEU A 82 4.40 1.84 5.77
C LEU A 82 3.35 2.05 4.67
N ARG A 83 3.77 2.55 3.50
CA ARG A 83 2.87 2.77 2.35
C ARG A 83 2.26 1.47 1.84
N VAL A 84 3.01 0.38 1.78
CA VAL A 84 2.46 -0.94 1.43
C VAL A 84 1.44 -1.41 2.48
N ASN A 85 1.74 -1.26 3.77
CA ASN A 85 0.82 -1.64 4.85
C ASN A 85 -0.48 -0.81 4.81
N LEU A 86 -0.38 0.49 4.50
CA LEU A 86 -1.54 1.35 4.26
C LEU A 86 -2.36 0.84 3.06
N ALA A 87 -1.72 0.51 1.94
CA ALA A 87 -2.40 -0.03 0.75
C ALA A 87 -3.17 -1.32 1.03
N LEU A 88 -2.64 -2.18 1.90
CA LEU A 88 -3.30 -3.43 2.28
C LEU A 88 -4.51 -3.19 3.20
N SER A 89 -4.39 -2.25 4.13
CA SER A 89 -5.33 -2.11 5.26
C SER A 89 -6.47 -1.12 5.00
N LEU A 90 -6.30 -0.19 4.05
CA LEU A 90 -7.26 0.86 3.76
C LEU A 90 -7.80 0.72 2.34
N ARG A 91 -8.98 1.28 2.12
CA ARG A 91 -9.54 1.47 0.78
C ARG A 91 -9.89 2.94 0.59
N GLY A 92 -9.67 3.45 -0.61
CA GLY A 92 -10.06 4.78 -1.05
C GLY A 92 -10.95 4.74 -2.29
N ASP A 93 -11.16 5.92 -2.87
CA ASP A 93 -12.01 6.12 -4.06
C ASP A 93 -11.31 5.75 -5.39
N GLY A 94 -10.31 4.87 -5.35
CA GLY A 94 -9.59 4.37 -6.52
C GLY A 94 -8.97 5.47 -7.38
N LEU A 95 -9.32 5.50 -8.67
CA LEU A 95 -8.83 6.48 -9.64
C LEU A 95 -9.53 7.86 -9.56
N ALA A 96 -10.20 8.19 -8.45
CA ALA A 96 -10.78 9.52 -8.24
C ALA A 96 -9.72 10.63 -8.12
N ASP A 97 -8.53 10.32 -7.60
CA ASP A 97 -7.41 11.27 -7.59
C ASP A 97 -6.79 11.38 -9.00
N PRO A 98 -6.81 12.56 -9.64
CA PRO A 98 -6.24 12.75 -10.98
C PRO A 98 -4.77 12.34 -11.09
N ARG A 99 -3.98 12.51 -10.02
CA ARG A 99 -2.56 12.12 -10.02
C ARG A 99 -2.39 10.61 -10.06
N VAL A 100 -3.24 9.90 -9.32
CA VAL A 100 -3.23 8.43 -9.29
C VAL A 100 -3.68 7.89 -10.64
N ARG A 101 -4.73 8.50 -11.22
CA ARG A 101 -5.18 8.20 -12.58
C ARG A 101 -4.05 8.35 -13.60
N GLU A 102 -3.39 9.50 -13.62
CA GLU A 102 -2.27 9.76 -14.53
C GLU A 102 -1.13 8.74 -14.36
N LEU A 103 -0.76 8.43 -13.10
CA LEU A 103 0.24 7.40 -12.80
C LEU A 103 -0.17 6.03 -13.36
N ILE A 104 -1.43 5.62 -13.15
CA ILE A 104 -1.93 4.33 -13.61
C ILE A 104 -1.99 4.29 -15.14
N GLU A 105 -2.48 5.34 -15.79
CA GLU A 105 -2.53 5.45 -17.25
C GLU A 105 -1.12 5.37 -17.87
N ALA A 106 -0.16 6.11 -17.33
CA ALA A 106 1.24 6.07 -17.77
C ALA A 106 1.86 4.67 -17.62
N ARG A 107 1.49 3.92 -16.57
CA ARG A 107 2.00 2.57 -16.31
C ARG A 107 1.21 1.49 -17.06
N ALA A 108 -0.05 1.71 -17.40
CA ALA A 108 -0.93 0.77 -18.09
C ALA A 108 -0.38 0.41 -19.48
N ALA A 109 0.27 1.36 -20.16
CA ALA A 109 0.98 1.13 -21.42
C ALA A 109 2.02 0.00 -21.34
N ASN A 110 2.60 -0.23 -20.16
CA ASN A 110 3.56 -1.30 -19.88
C ASN A 110 2.98 -2.42 -18.98
N GLY A 111 1.65 -2.49 -18.87
CA GLY A 111 0.92 -3.49 -18.09
C GLY A 111 1.19 -3.42 -16.59
N LEU A 112 1.27 -2.20 -16.03
CA LEU A 112 1.48 -1.90 -14.60
C LEU A 112 2.76 -2.51 -14.00
N LYS A 113 3.76 -2.81 -14.83
CA LYS A 113 5.02 -3.37 -14.35
C LYS A 113 5.79 -2.32 -13.53
N VAL A 114 5.94 -2.58 -12.23
CA VAL A 114 6.69 -1.76 -11.29
C VAL A 114 7.43 -2.70 -10.32
N SER A 115 8.70 -2.41 -10.02
CA SER A 115 9.43 -3.12 -8.96
C SER A 115 8.86 -2.74 -7.59
N ASP A 116 8.76 -3.70 -6.69
CA ASP A 116 8.39 -3.54 -5.28
C ASP A 116 9.21 -2.47 -4.51
N GLN A 117 10.43 -2.19 -4.96
CA GLN A 117 11.31 -1.16 -4.39
C GLN A 117 11.09 0.23 -4.98
N HIS A 118 10.31 0.37 -6.05
CA HIS A 118 10.05 1.66 -6.70
C HIS A 118 9.10 2.53 -5.88
N VAL A 119 9.30 3.84 -5.86
CA VAL A 119 8.48 4.79 -5.08
C VAL A 119 6.99 4.78 -5.48
N ASP A 120 6.69 4.53 -6.75
CA ASP A 120 5.31 4.40 -7.25
C ASP A 120 4.62 3.09 -6.83
N TRP A 121 5.37 2.05 -6.47
CA TRP A 121 4.81 0.72 -6.23
C TRP A 121 3.65 0.71 -5.23
N PRO A 122 3.75 1.34 -4.04
CA PRO A 122 2.66 1.34 -3.09
C PRO A 122 1.40 2.07 -3.59
N ALA A 123 1.58 3.10 -4.43
CA ALA A 123 0.45 3.82 -5.03
C ALA A 123 -0.24 2.97 -6.10
N VAL A 124 0.52 2.25 -6.93
CA VAL A 124 -0.03 1.30 -7.90
C VAL A 124 -0.76 0.15 -7.19
N LEU A 125 -0.18 -0.38 -6.12
CA LEU A 125 -0.79 -1.43 -5.31
C LEU A 125 -2.12 -0.95 -4.70
N ALA A 126 -2.13 0.22 -4.05
CA ALA A 126 -3.32 0.81 -3.45
C ALA A 126 -4.43 1.02 -4.49
N ALA A 127 -4.14 1.70 -5.59
CA ALA A 127 -5.11 1.94 -6.66
C ALA A 127 -5.67 0.63 -7.24
N THR A 128 -4.82 -0.39 -7.39
CA THR A 128 -5.26 -1.70 -7.89
C THR A 128 -6.23 -2.38 -6.91
N LEU A 129 -5.95 -2.33 -5.60
CA LEU A 129 -6.83 -2.87 -4.56
C LEU A 129 -8.13 -2.07 -4.42
N ASP A 130 -8.06 -0.75 -4.53
CA ASP A 130 -9.23 0.14 -4.49
C ASP A 130 -10.18 -0.13 -5.67
N GLU A 131 -9.66 -0.21 -6.89
CA GLU A 131 -10.47 -0.57 -8.07
C GLU A 131 -11.05 -1.99 -7.97
N CYS A 132 -10.32 -2.94 -7.36
CA CYS A 132 -10.89 -4.24 -7.05
C CYS A 132 -12.04 -4.12 -6.04
N ALA A 133 -11.87 -3.37 -4.96
CA ALA A 133 -12.89 -3.21 -3.93
C ALA A 133 -14.16 -2.51 -4.46
N LEU A 134 -13.99 -1.44 -5.25
CA LEU A 134 -15.08 -0.71 -5.90
C LEU A 134 -15.90 -1.60 -6.82
N GLU A 135 -15.23 -2.51 -7.53
CA GLU A 135 -15.88 -3.48 -8.43
C GLU A 135 -16.24 -4.80 -7.72
N ARG A 136 -16.45 -4.77 -6.40
CA ARG A 136 -16.85 -5.93 -5.58
C ARG A 136 -15.96 -7.16 -5.75
N TRP A 137 -14.67 -6.91 -5.95
CA TRP A 137 -13.59 -7.88 -6.17
C TRP A 137 -13.71 -8.70 -7.48
N ASP A 138 -14.47 -8.19 -8.45
CA ASP A 138 -14.40 -8.66 -9.84
C ASP A 138 -13.16 -8.09 -10.53
N VAL A 139 -12.13 -8.93 -10.65
CA VAL A 139 -10.86 -8.58 -11.30
C VAL A 139 -11.02 -8.21 -12.77
N LYS A 140 -12.04 -8.74 -13.48
CA LYS A 140 -12.26 -8.37 -14.88
C LYS A 140 -12.75 -6.93 -14.99
N ALA A 141 -13.71 -6.54 -14.17
CA ALA A 141 -14.23 -5.18 -14.11
C ALA A 141 -13.15 -4.19 -13.63
N ALA A 142 -12.42 -4.53 -12.57
CA ALA A 142 -11.31 -3.71 -12.08
C ALA A 142 -10.21 -3.50 -13.14
N ALA A 143 -9.85 -4.55 -13.88
CA ALA A 143 -8.86 -4.47 -14.95
C ALA A 143 -9.29 -3.52 -16.09
N GLN A 144 -10.58 -3.52 -16.44
CA GLN A 144 -11.13 -2.59 -17.43
C GLN A 144 -10.96 -1.13 -16.99
N ARG A 145 -11.19 -0.84 -15.71
CA ARG A 145 -11.02 0.52 -15.15
C ARG A 145 -9.56 0.95 -15.08
N LEU A 146 -8.65 0.02 -14.79
CA LEU A 146 -7.20 0.22 -14.78
C LEU A 146 -6.58 0.25 -16.20
N GLY A 147 -7.36 0.00 -17.26
CA GLY A 147 -6.85 0.00 -18.64
C GLY A 147 -5.88 -1.14 -18.95
N VAL A 148 -5.96 -2.28 -18.23
CA VAL A 148 -5.07 -3.43 -18.43
C VAL A 148 -5.83 -4.76 -18.51
N SER A 149 -5.13 -5.85 -18.84
CA SER A 149 -5.75 -7.18 -18.82
C SER A 149 -5.92 -7.72 -17.38
N PRO A 150 -6.91 -8.59 -17.11
CA PRO A 150 -7.12 -9.19 -15.79
C PRO A 150 -5.88 -9.91 -15.23
N SER A 151 -5.11 -10.56 -16.11
CA SER A 151 -3.87 -11.24 -15.72
C SER A 151 -2.78 -10.28 -15.22
N ARG A 152 -2.80 -9.01 -15.65
CA ARG A 152 -1.88 -7.98 -15.14
C ARG A 152 -2.27 -7.53 -13.74
N VAL A 153 -3.55 -7.36 -13.46
CA VAL A 153 -4.05 -7.07 -12.09
C VAL A 153 -3.61 -8.16 -11.13
N VAL A 154 -3.84 -9.44 -11.48
CA VAL A 154 -3.40 -10.57 -10.63
C VAL A 154 -1.88 -10.57 -10.45
N ARG A 155 -1.11 -10.26 -11.50
CA ARG A 155 0.35 -10.21 -11.42
C ARG A 155 0.85 -9.09 -10.50
N VAL A 156 0.23 -7.91 -10.55
CA VAL A 156 0.51 -6.81 -9.62
C VAL A 156 0.25 -7.31 -8.19
N LEU A 157 -0.94 -7.83 -7.92
CA LEU A 157 -1.29 -8.27 -6.56
C LEU A 157 -0.44 -9.45 -6.06
N LYS A 158 0.13 -10.27 -6.95
CA LYS A 158 1.08 -11.34 -6.58
C LYS A 158 2.47 -10.85 -6.19
N THR A 159 2.88 -9.66 -6.62
CA THR A 159 4.16 -9.07 -6.22
C THR A 159 4.20 -8.82 -4.71
N GLU A 160 3.05 -8.55 -4.09
CA GLU A 160 2.87 -8.50 -2.63
C GLU A 160 1.95 -9.65 -2.18
N PRO A 161 2.48 -10.79 -1.68
CA PRO A 161 1.69 -11.98 -1.36
C PRO A 161 0.51 -11.73 -0.41
N ARG A 162 0.62 -10.76 0.51
CA ARG A 162 -0.48 -10.37 1.40
C ARG A 162 -1.65 -9.78 0.62
N ALA A 163 -1.39 -9.02 -0.45
CA ALA A 163 -2.41 -8.47 -1.32
C ALA A 163 -3.14 -9.56 -2.13
N HIS A 164 -2.41 -10.56 -2.63
CA HIS A 164 -3.03 -11.72 -3.30
C HIS A 164 -3.88 -12.56 -2.35
N THR A 165 -3.42 -12.75 -1.11
CA THR A 165 -4.17 -13.44 -0.06
C THR A 165 -5.47 -12.71 0.25
N LEU A 166 -5.39 -11.39 0.45
CA LEU A 166 -6.52 -10.51 0.67
C LEU A 166 -7.53 -10.55 -0.49
N LEU A 167 -7.06 -10.47 -1.73
CA LEU A 167 -7.90 -10.62 -2.93
C LEU A 167 -8.70 -11.93 -2.89
N ASN A 168 -8.04 -13.06 -2.62
CA ASN A 168 -8.71 -14.36 -2.63
C ASN A 168 -9.66 -14.54 -1.45
N GLN A 169 -9.33 -14.00 -0.28
CA GLN A 169 -10.23 -13.98 0.87
C GLN A 169 -11.52 -13.21 0.53
N GLU A 170 -11.39 -11.98 0.06
CA GLU A 170 -12.54 -11.11 -0.26
C GLU A 170 -13.40 -11.66 -1.41
N ARG A 171 -12.75 -12.32 -2.38
CA ARG A 171 -13.45 -13.07 -3.44
C ARG A 171 -14.24 -14.25 -2.88
N ALA A 172 -13.63 -15.04 -1.99
CA ALA A 172 -14.29 -16.19 -1.39
C ALA A 172 -15.51 -15.78 -0.54
N GLU A 173 -15.38 -14.71 0.25
CA GLU A 173 -16.48 -14.12 1.03
C GLU A 173 -17.67 -13.69 0.16
N ARG A 174 -17.44 -13.42 -1.12
CA ARG A 174 -18.46 -13.03 -2.11
C ARG A 174 -18.87 -14.18 -3.05
N GLY A 175 -18.46 -15.41 -2.77
CA GLY A 175 -18.78 -16.59 -3.58
C GLY A 175 -18.05 -16.66 -4.93
N LEU A 176 -17.02 -15.84 -5.14
CA LEU A 176 -16.21 -15.84 -6.35
C LEU A 176 -15.10 -16.90 -6.24
N ARG A 177 -14.75 -17.50 -7.39
CA ARG A 177 -13.66 -18.49 -7.43
C ARG A 177 -12.31 -17.84 -7.09
N PRO A 178 -11.47 -18.47 -6.27
CA PRO A 178 -10.14 -17.97 -5.99
C PRO A 178 -9.29 -17.96 -7.27
N LEU A 179 -8.40 -16.98 -7.35
CA LEU A 179 -7.46 -16.83 -8.46
C LEU A 179 -6.14 -17.50 -8.11
N ARG A 180 -5.56 -18.17 -9.11
CA ARG A 180 -4.27 -18.84 -8.99
C ARG A 180 -3.13 -17.87 -9.14
#